data_AF-A0A5J5HM76-F1
#
_entry.id   AF-A0A5J5HM76-F1
#
_cell.length_a   1.000
_cell.length_b   1.000
_cell.length_c   1.000
_cell.angle_alpha   90.00
_cell.angle_beta   90.00
_cell.angle_gamma   90.00
#
_symmetry.space_group_name_H-M   'P 1'
#
loop_
_entity.id
_entity.type
_entity.pdbx_description
1 polymer ?
#
loop_
_entity_poly.entity_id
_entity_poly.type
_entity_poly.pdbx_seq_one_letter_code
_entity_poly.pdbx_strand_id
1 'polypeptide(L)'
;MSNLIHEYEAVNWNKPTSELAQVFWDQQWKQIWFPEEIAVSKDVKQWQGFEHQDTYKKVFAGLTLLDTIQTNIGMNQIAAYATDLQEKAVFTVFAAFEAIHAKSYSYIFTTLCTNTEIDELFEWVKKNEYLQYKANKISDMYNKIEEGNAESLWKAMFSSVLLESFLFYSGFFYPLYLGGQGFLRNSAEVISLILR
;
A
#
# COMPACT_ATOMS: atom_id res chain seq x y z
N MET A 1 16.14 36.93 23.44
CA MET A 1 15.47 35.74 22.89
C MET A 1 14.59 36.24 21.77
N SER A 2 15.01 36.11 20.51
CA SER A 2 14.14 36.45 19.37
C SER A 2 13.10 35.35 19.25
N ASN A 3 11.83 35.69 19.42
CA ASN A 3 10.74 34.84 18.96
C ASN A 3 10.88 34.75 17.44
N LEU A 4 11.44 33.63 16.94
CA LEU A 4 11.39 33.30 15.53
C LEU A 4 9.91 33.08 15.21
N ILE A 5 9.29 34.07 14.56
CA ILE A 5 7.97 33.90 13.96
C ILE A 5 8.19 32.90 12.83
N HIS A 6 7.60 31.72 12.96
CA HIS A 6 7.60 30.75 11.87
C HIS A 6 6.60 31.23 10.82
N GLU A 7 7.09 31.61 9.65
CA GLU A 7 6.26 31.92 8.49
C GLU A 7 5.78 30.61 7.85
N TYR A 8 4.47 30.49 7.66
CA TYR A 8 3.86 29.36 6.96
C TYR A 8 3.61 29.74 5.50
N GLU A 9 3.92 28.84 4.58
CA GLU A 9 3.70 29.02 3.15
C GLU A 9 2.45 28.25 2.69
N ALA A 10 1.66 28.87 1.79
CA ALA A 10 0.52 28.23 1.17
C ALA A 10 0.92 27.58 -0.16
N VAL A 11 0.42 26.36 -0.43
CA VAL A 11 0.60 25.71 -1.73
C VAL A 11 -0.13 26.46 -2.83
N ASN A 12 0.54 26.76 -3.94
CA ASN A 12 -0.05 27.44 -5.10
C ASN A 12 0.00 26.54 -6.35
N TRP A 13 -1.09 25.84 -6.63
CA TRP A 13 -1.23 24.97 -7.82
C TRP A 13 -1.30 25.74 -9.15
N ASN A 14 -1.50 27.07 -9.14
CA ASN A 14 -1.43 27.87 -10.37
C ASN A 14 0.01 28.14 -10.83
N LYS A 15 1.02 27.82 -10.00
CA LYS A 15 2.43 27.93 -10.34
C LYS A 15 3.08 26.57 -10.15
N PRO A 16 3.27 25.77 -11.21
CA PRO A 16 3.90 24.46 -11.11
C PRO A 16 5.29 24.56 -10.48
N THR A 17 5.55 23.74 -9.46
CA THR A 17 6.85 23.63 -8.79
C THR A 17 7.51 22.27 -9.03
N SER A 18 6.73 21.27 -9.46
CA SER A 18 7.18 19.97 -9.94
C SER A 18 6.61 19.68 -11.33
N GLU A 19 7.41 19.08 -12.20
CA GLU A 19 6.99 18.75 -13.58
C GLU A 19 5.87 17.69 -13.62
N LEU A 20 5.78 16.83 -12.59
CA LEU A 20 4.90 15.67 -12.57
C LEU A 20 3.81 15.71 -11.50
N ALA A 21 3.88 16.60 -10.51
CA ALA A 21 2.95 16.59 -9.40
C ALA A 21 1.47 16.71 -9.85
N GLN A 22 1.16 17.64 -10.76
CA GLN A 22 -0.19 17.78 -11.32
C GLN A 22 -0.63 16.52 -12.08
N VAL A 23 0.28 15.91 -12.86
CA VAL A 23 -0.02 14.71 -13.64
C VAL A 23 -0.36 13.54 -12.74
N PHE A 24 0.46 13.29 -11.71
CA PHE A 24 0.20 12.21 -10.75
C PHE A 24 -1.03 12.47 -9.90
N TRP A 25 -1.25 13.71 -9.46
CA TRP A 25 -2.47 14.10 -8.75
C TRP A 25 -3.72 13.75 -9.56
N ASP A 26 -3.80 14.23 -10.81
CA ASP A 26 -4.96 14.01 -11.67
C ASP A 26 -5.14 12.54 -12.03
N GLN A 27 -4.05 11.81 -12.27
CA GLN A 27 -4.09 10.39 -12.59
C GLN A 27 -4.61 9.57 -11.40
N GLN A 28 -4.10 9.82 -10.20
CA GLN A 28 -4.47 9.08 -8.99
C GLN A 28 -5.95 9.27 -8.68
N TRP A 29 -6.46 10.51 -8.71
CA TRP A 29 -7.87 10.77 -8.46
C TRP A 29 -8.81 10.17 -9.51
N LYS A 30 -8.38 10.09 -10.79
CA LYS A 30 -9.14 9.37 -11.82
C LYS A 30 -9.20 7.86 -11.56
N GLN A 31 -8.27 7.32 -10.78
CA GLN A 31 -8.15 5.90 -10.48
C GLN A 31 -8.75 5.52 -9.13
N ILE A 32 -9.36 6.44 -8.37
CA ILE A 32 -9.99 6.10 -7.10
C ILE A 32 -11.05 5.00 -7.26
N TRP A 33 -11.10 4.10 -6.30
CA TRP A 33 -12.05 2.99 -6.21
C TRP A 33 -12.28 2.63 -4.75
N PHE A 34 -13.36 1.90 -4.47
CA PHE A 34 -13.65 1.39 -3.14
C PHE A 34 -13.92 -0.13 -3.20
N PRO A 35 -13.41 -0.92 -2.23
CA PRO A 35 -13.54 -2.38 -2.28
C PRO A 35 -14.98 -2.87 -2.29
N GLU A 36 -15.90 -2.11 -1.69
CA GLU A 36 -17.32 -2.42 -1.68
C GLU A 36 -17.99 -2.42 -3.07
N GLU A 37 -17.34 -1.83 -4.08
CA GLU A 37 -17.82 -1.83 -5.47
C GLU A 37 -17.67 -3.21 -6.15
N ILE A 38 -16.79 -4.07 -5.62
CA ILE A 38 -16.51 -5.40 -6.19
C ILE A 38 -17.20 -6.48 -5.36
N ALA A 39 -18.05 -7.27 -6.00
CA ALA A 39 -18.84 -8.30 -5.34
C ALA A 39 -18.03 -9.58 -5.03
N VAL A 40 -17.08 -9.51 -4.10
CA VAL A 40 -16.22 -10.64 -3.68
C VAL A 40 -17.04 -11.85 -3.17
N SER A 41 -18.28 -11.63 -2.69
CA SER A 41 -19.19 -12.71 -2.28
C SER A 41 -19.47 -13.74 -3.38
N LYS A 42 -19.31 -13.37 -4.66
CA LYS A 42 -19.43 -14.29 -5.80
C LYS A 42 -18.32 -15.35 -5.86
N ASP A 43 -17.21 -15.13 -5.16
CA ASP A 43 -16.09 -16.08 -5.10
C ASP A 43 -16.29 -17.18 -4.03
N VAL A 44 -17.21 -17.00 -3.08
CA VAL A 44 -17.38 -17.89 -1.91
C VAL A 44 -17.58 -19.35 -2.30
N LYS A 45 -18.39 -19.62 -3.33
CA LYS A 45 -18.66 -21.01 -3.77
C LYS A 45 -17.40 -21.69 -4.31
N GLN A 46 -16.58 -20.96 -5.07
CA GLN A 46 -15.30 -21.46 -5.58
C GLN A 46 -14.30 -21.62 -4.43
N TRP A 47 -14.27 -20.65 -3.52
CA TRP A 47 -13.41 -20.65 -2.36
C TRP A 47 -13.61 -21.89 -1.48
N GLN A 48 -14.84 -22.27 -1.16
CA GLN A 48 -15.14 -23.40 -0.25
C GLN A 48 -14.49 -24.73 -0.66
N GLY A 49 -14.34 -24.98 -1.97
CA GLY A 49 -13.73 -26.20 -2.50
C GLY A 49 -12.26 -26.04 -2.89
N PHE A 50 -11.63 -24.90 -2.60
CA PHE A 50 -10.28 -24.62 -3.03
C PHE A 50 -9.25 -25.31 -2.13
N GLU A 51 -8.38 -26.15 -2.71
CA GLU A 51 -7.42 -26.93 -1.92
C GLU A 51 -6.24 -26.09 -1.38
N HIS A 52 -5.96 -24.94 -1.99
CA HIS A 52 -4.79 -24.11 -1.67
C HIS A 52 -5.15 -22.81 -0.92
N GLN A 53 -6.23 -22.84 -0.14
CA GLN A 53 -6.68 -21.69 0.67
C GLN A 53 -5.58 -21.16 1.59
N ASP A 54 -4.79 -22.02 2.23
CA ASP A 54 -3.73 -21.61 3.17
C ASP A 54 -2.69 -20.69 2.52
N THR A 55 -2.22 -21.06 1.32
CA THR A 55 -1.27 -20.22 0.57
C THR A 55 -1.90 -18.89 0.18
N TYR A 56 -3.15 -18.91 -0.31
CA TYR A 56 -3.87 -17.70 -0.69
C TYR A 56 -4.05 -16.73 0.48
N LYS A 57 -4.47 -17.27 1.63
CA LYS A 57 -4.64 -16.53 2.88
C LYS A 57 -3.32 -15.88 3.34
N LYS A 58 -2.22 -16.64 3.35
CA LYS A 58 -0.89 -16.14 3.76
C LYS A 58 -0.33 -15.08 2.81
N VAL A 59 -0.60 -15.21 1.52
CA VAL A 59 -0.24 -14.20 0.52
C VAL A 59 -0.94 -12.88 0.85
N PHE A 60 -2.26 -12.87 1.02
CA PHE A 60 -3.00 -11.63 1.34
C PHE A 60 -2.60 -11.04 2.68
N ALA A 61 -2.36 -11.87 3.70
CA ALA A 61 -1.96 -11.38 5.02
C ALA A 61 -0.57 -10.73 4.95
N GLY A 62 0.33 -11.28 4.14
CA GLY A 62 1.63 -10.70 3.83
C GLY A 62 1.54 -9.37 3.08
N LEU A 63 0.67 -9.28 2.05
CA LEU A 63 0.42 -8.03 1.33
C LEU A 63 -0.15 -6.95 2.27
N THR A 64 -1.13 -7.31 3.10
CA THR A 64 -1.71 -6.40 4.10
C THR A 64 -0.67 -5.80 5.03
N LEU A 65 0.32 -6.58 5.49
CA LEU A 65 1.41 -6.05 6.32
C LEU A 65 2.21 -4.97 5.58
N LEU A 66 2.54 -5.24 4.32
CA LEU A 66 3.37 -4.34 3.51
C LEU A 66 2.64 -3.02 3.20
N ASP A 67 1.37 -3.08 2.77
CA ASP A 67 0.52 -1.89 2.59
C ASP A 67 0.34 -1.11 3.91
N THR A 68 0.23 -1.80 5.05
CA THR A 68 0.14 -1.15 6.37
C THR A 68 1.42 -0.37 6.69
N ILE A 69 2.59 -0.93 6.39
CA ILE A 69 3.88 -0.24 6.57
C ILE A 69 3.98 0.94 5.62
N GLN A 70 3.55 0.77 4.38
CA GLN A 70 3.60 1.83 3.39
C GLN A 70 2.70 3.02 3.74
N THR A 71 1.48 2.74 4.19
CA THR A 71 0.54 3.76 4.65
C THR A 71 1.07 4.47 5.90
N ASN A 72 1.34 3.71 6.96
CA ASN A 72 1.53 4.28 8.30
C ASN A 72 2.93 4.84 8.52
N ILE A 73 3.91 4.35 7.76
CA ILE A 73 5.32 4.75 7.88
C ILE A 73 5.80 5.34 6.55
N GLY A 74 5.79 4.58 5.45
CA GLY A 74 6.43 4.96 4.20
C GLY A 74 6.00 6.31 3.64
N MET A 75 4.76 6.39 3.16
CA MET A 75 4.22 7.60 2.55
C MET A 75 4.16 8.76 3.55
N ASN A 76 3.85 8.51 4.81
CA ASN A 76 3.83 9.56 5.85
C ASN A 76 5.22 10.17 6.09
N GLN A 77 6.26 9.34 6.19
CA GLN A 77 7.64 9.80 6.38
C GLN A 77 8.13 10.52 5.12
N ILE A 78 7.95 9.94 3.93
CA ILE A 78 8.36 10.58 2.67
C ILE A 78 7.64 11.93 2.50
N ALA A 79 6.33 11.98 2.75
CA ALA A 79 5.56 13.21 2.71
C ALA A 79 6.10 14.23 3.71
N ALA A 80 6.36 13.86 4.97
CA ALA A 80 6.85 14.79 6.00
C ALA A 80 8.14 15.52 5.57
N TYR A 81 9.09 14.79 4.99
CA TYR A 81 10.39 15.30 4.57
C TYR A 81 10.46 15.83 3.12
N ALA A 82 9.39 15.66 2.33
CA ALA A 82 9.30 16.28 1.01
C ALA A 82 9.34 17.82 1.13
N THR A 83 10.25 18.43 0.36
CA THR A 83 10.48 19.89 0.37
C THR A 83 9.53 20.64 -0.54
N ASP A 84 9.07 20.01 -1.63
CA ASP A 84 8.10 20.61 -2.54
C ASP A 84 6.66 20.39 -2.04
N LEU A 85 5.88 21.47 -1.96
CA LEU A 85 4.52 21.43 -1.40
C LEU A 85 3.51 20.70 -2.31
N GLN A 86 3.71 20.70 -3.63
CA GLN A 86 2.85 19.97 -4.58
C GLN A 86 3.15 18.48 -4.52
N GLU A 87 4.42 18.08 -4.47
CA GLU A 87 4.82 16.67 -4.29
C GLU A 87 4.39 16.12 -2.93
N LYS A 88 4.54 16.90 -1.85
CA LYS A 88 4.04 16.56 -0.50
C LYS A 88 2.53 16.25 -0.53
N ALA A 89 1.75 17.01 -1.28
CA ALA A 89 0.32 16.75 -1.45
C ALA A 89 0.05 15.45 -2.23
N VAL A 90 0.83 15.14 -3.27
CA VAL A 90 0.74 13.87 -4.02
C VAL A 90 1.05 12.67 -3.11
N PHE A 91 2.15 12.70 -2.34
CA PHE A 91 2.45 11.61 -1.40
C PHE A 91 1.36 11.41 -0.34
N THR A 92 0.72 12.49 0.10
CA THR A 92 -0.43 12.39 1.00
C THR A 92 -1.62 11.68 0.36
N VAL A 93 -1.89 11.92 -0.93
CA VAL A 93 -2.91 11.18 -1.68
C VAL A 93 -2.52 9.71 -1.84
N PHE A 94 -1.26 9.42 -2.16
CA PHE A 94 -0.78 8.03 -2.21
C PHE A 94 -0.98 7.31 -0.88
N ALA A 95 -0.65 7.94 0.25
CA ALA A 95 -0.93 7.38 1.58
C ALA A 95 -2.41 7.01 1.78
N ALA A 96 -3.34 7.83 1.28
CA ALA A 96 -4.77 7.54 1.35
C ALA A 96 -5.15 6.31 0.50
N PHE A 97 -4.51 6.10 -0.65
CA PHE A 97 -4.73 4.93 -1.49
C PHE A 97 -4.17 3.66 -0.84
N GLU A 98 -2.99 3.72 -0.21
CA GLU A 98 -2.46 2.58 0.56
C GLU A 98 -3.42 2.16 1.69
N ALA A 99 -4.11 3.11 2.32
CA ALA A 99 -5.15 2.82 3.29
C ALA A 99 -6.36 2.09 2.66
N ILE A 100 -6.75 2.46 1.44
CA ILE A 100 -7.78 1.75 0.66
C ILE A 100 -7.30 0.32 0.35
N HIS A 101 -6.05 0.14 -0.06
CA HIS A 101 -5.45 -1.16 -0.33
C HIS A 101 -5.48 -2.05 0.91
N ALA A 102 -4.96 -1.58 2.05
CA ALA A 102 -4.96 -2.32 3.31
C ALA A 102 -6.39 -2.73 3.74
N LYS A 103 -7.37 -1.83 3.60
CA LYS A 103 -8.79 -2.12 3.87
C LYS A 103 -9.35 -3.17 2.91
N SER A 104 -8.95 -3.13 1.64
CA SER A 104 -9.47 -4.04 0.61
C SER A 104 -9.10 -5.52 0.88
N TYR A 105 -7.90 -5.80 1.40
CA TYR A 105 -7.58 -7.17 1.84
C TYR A 105 -8.46 -7.64 2.98
N SER A 106 -8.75 -6.75 3.94
CA SER A 106 -9.68 -7.05 5.05
C SER A 106 -11.10 -7.33 4.53
N TYR A 107 -11.54 -6.62 3.50
CA TYR A 107 -12.82 -6.88 2.83
C TYR A 107 -12.85 -8.27 2.18
N ILE A 108 -11.78 -8.69 1.50
CA ILE A 108 -11.70 -10.05 0.95
C ILE A 108 -11.69 -11.10 2.06
N PHE A 109 -10.88 -10.89 3.11
CA PHE A 109 -10.79 -11.82 4.24
C PHE A 109 -12.12 -12.01 4.94
N THR A 110 -12.82 -10.94 5.29
CA THR A 110 -14.11 -11.02 5.99
C THR A 110 -15.20 -11.66 5.13
N THR A 111 -15.02 -11.70 3.80
CA THR A 111 -15.92 -12.40 2.88
C THR A 111 -15.61 -13.89 2.75
N LEU A 112 -14.33 -14.27 2.74
CA LEU A 112 -13.89 -15.64 2.44
C LEU A 112 -13.55 -16.47 3.68
N CYS A 113 -13.15 -15.84 4.78
CA CYS A 113 -12.61 -16.49 5.97
C CYS A 113 -13.46 -16.19 7.20
N THR A 114 -13.35 -17.07 8.21
CA THR A 114 -13.89 -16.82 9.54
C THR A 114 -12.97 -15.88 10.34
N ASN A 115 -13.52 -15.17 11.34
CA ASN A 115 -12.73 -14.30 12.21
C ASN A 115 -11.56 -15.03 12.89
N THR A 116 -11.77 -16.28 13.33
CA THR A 116 -10.72 -17.10 13.94
C THR A 116 -9.55 -17.33 12.99
N GLU A 117 -9.83 -17.69 11.74
CA GLU A 117 -8.77 -17.87 10.73
C GLU A 117 -8.02 -16.57 10.45
N ILE A 118 -8.74 -15.44 10.44
CA ILE A 118 -8.15 -14.12 10.23
C ILE A 118 -7.19 -13.79 11.38
N ASP A 119 -7.63 -13.95 12.64
CA ASP A 119 -6.80 -13.69 13.81
C ASP A 119 -5.53 -14.57 13.82
N GLU A 120 -5.66 -15.85 13.49
CA GLU A 120 -4.54 -16.78 13.36
C GLU A 120 -3.55 -16.35 12.26
N LEU A 121 -4.03 -15.84 11.12
CA LEU A 121 -3.17 -15.33 10.06
C LEU A 121 -2.40 -14.09 10.50
N PHE A 122 -3.04 -13.14 11.18
CA PHE A 122 -2.37 -11.94 11.66
C PHE A 122 -1.31 -12.27 12.73
N GLU A 123 -1.55 -13.27 13.58
CA GLU A 123 -0.53 -13.79 14.50
C GLU A 123 0.61 -14.49 13.76
N TRP A 124 0.32 -15.22 12.68
CA TRP A 124 1.35 -15.82 11.83
C TRP A 124 2.21 -14.76 11.14
N VAL A 125 1.62 -13.67 10.64
CA VAL A 125 2.33 -12.54 10.01
C VAL A 125 3.35 -11.92 10.97
N LYS A 126 2.98 -11.75 12.24
CA LYS A 126 3.88 -11.21 13.28
C LYS A 126 5.10 -12.10 13.54
N LYS A 127 4.97 -13.42 13.34
CA LYS A 127 6.01 -14.42 13.62
C LYS A 127 6.79 -14.86 12.39
N ASN A 128 6.31 -14.55 11.18
CA ASN A 128 6.95 -14.99 9.95
C ASN A 128 8.26 -14.22 9.70
N GLU A 129 9.39 -14.92 9.77
CA GLU A 129 10.73 -14.33 9.64
C GLU A 129 10.96 -13.60 8.31
N TYR A 130 10.41 -14.10 7.19
CA TYR A 130 10.62 -13.50 5.86
C TYR A 130 9.80 -12.22 5.68
N LEU A 131 8.55 -12.21 6.16
CA LEU A 131 7.72 -11.01 6.17
C LEU A 131 8.33 -9.95 7.07
N GLN A 132 8.70 -10.32 8.30
CA GLN A 132 9.34 -9.39 9.23
C GLN A 132 10.69 -8.89 8.70
N TYR A 133 11.49 -9.73 8.05
CA TYR A 133 12.76 -9.31 7.47
C TYR A 133 12.57 -8.20 6.44
N LYS A 134 11.71 -8.40 5.42
CA LYS A 134 11.52 -7.37 4.38
C LYS A 134 10.79 -6.14 4.91
N ALA A 135 9.83 -6.32 5.81
CA ALA A 135 9.14 -5.24 6.51
C ALA A 135 10.12 -4.31 7.23
N ASN A 136 11.00 -4.89 8.06
CA ASN A 136 12.00 -4.13 8.81
C ASN A 136 13.02 -3.46 7.88
N LYS A 137 13.49 -4.15 6.83
CA LYS A 137 14.44 -3.55 5.89
C LYS A 137 13.90 -2.29 5.22
N ILE A 138 12.63 -2.31 4.84
CA ILE A 138 11.99 -1.16 4.19
C ILE A 138 11.66 -0.07 5.22
N SER A 139 11.03 -0.43 6.35
CA SER A 139 10.65 0.56 7.38
C SER A 139 11.87 1.24 8.00
N ASP A 140 13.00 0.54 8.15
CA ASP A 140 14.26 1.12 8.60
C ASP A 140 14.74 2.26 7.69
N MET A 141 14.52 2.18 6.38
CA MET A 141 14.93 3.23 5.44
C MET A 141 14.03 4.46 5.60
N TYR A 142 12.73 4.26 5.80
CA TYR A 142 11.78 5.35 6.07
C TYR A 142 12.07 6.07 7.39
N ASN A 143 12.44 5.32 8.43
CA ASN A 143 12.74 5.89 9.75
C ASN A 143 14.12 6.56 9.83
N LYS A 144 14.96 6.42 8.81
CA LYS A 144 16.31 7.02 8.73
C LYS A 144 16.36 8.27 7.85
N ILE A 145 15.21 8.82 7.46
CA ILE A 145 15.20 10.10 6.76
C ILE A 145 15.63 11.20 7.75
N GLU A 146 16.60 12.00 7.33
CA GLU A 146 17.17 13.10 8.10
C GLU A 146 16.78 14.43 7.44
N GLU A 147 16.32 15.40 8.24
CA GLU A 147 15.93 16.72 7.74
C GLU A 147 17.11 17.41 7.04
N GLY A 148 16.86 17.93 5.83
CA GLY A 148 17.89 18.59 5.01
C GLY A 148 18.89 17.63 4.34
N ASN A 149 18.79 16.32 4.53
CA ASN A 149 19.65 15.32 3.89
C ASN A 149 18.94 14.66 2.70
N ALA A 150 19.17 15.18 1.49
CA ALA A 150 18.57 14.68 0.26
C ALA A 150 18.91 13.20 -0.04
N GLU A 151 20.08 12.70 0.36
CA GLU A 151 20.46 11.30 0.13
C GLU A 151 19.61 10.34 0.98
N SER A 152 19.30 10.72 2.22
CA SER A 152 18.46 9.92 3.13
C SER A 152 17.02 9.80 2.61
N LEU A 153 16.44 10.91 2.14
CA LEU A 153 15.11 10.94 1.51
C LEU A 153 15.11 10.11 0.22
N TRP A 154 16.14 10.25 -0.61
CA TRP A 154 16.27 9.44 -1.84
C TRP A 154 16.33 7.94 -1.53
N LYS A 155 17.08 7.50 -0.51
CA LYS A 155 17.14 6.09 -0.08
C LYS A 155 15.78 5.56 0.36
N ALA A 156 15.01 6.38 1.08
CA ALA A 156 13.64 6.04 1.47
C ALA A 156 12.72 5.92 0.25
N MET A 157 12.73 6.89 -0.67
CA MET A 157 11.94 6.84 -1.90
C MET A 157 12.32 5.64 -2.79
N PHE A 158 13.62 5.34 -2.91
CA PHE A 158 14.08 4.17 -3.64
C PHE A 158 13.59 2.86 -2.99
N SER A 159 13.61 2.79 -1.67
CA SER A 159 13.06 1.62 -0.93
C SER A 159 11.55 1.48 -1.14
N SER A 160 10.83 2.60 -1.18
CA SER A 160 9.41 2.64 -1.54
C SER A 160 9.17 2.08 -2.94
N VAL A 161 9.96 2.49 -3.94
CA VAL A 161 9.85 1.93 -5.29
C VAL A 161 10.10 0.42 -5.30
N LEU A 162 11.10 -0.08 -4.55
CA LEU A 162 11.34 -1.52 -4.43
C LEU A 162 10.18 -2.25 -3.72
N LEU A 163 9.52 -1.63 -2.76
CA LEU A 163 8.34 -2.19 -2.13
C LEU A 163 7.20 -2.31 -3.16
N GLU A 164 6.80 -1.18 -3.73
CA GLU A 164 5.66 -1.05 -4.66
C GLU A 164 5.84 -1.85 -5.95
N SER A 165 7.00 -1.71 -6.57
CA SER A 165 7.25 -2.20 -7.94
C SER A 165 7.95 -3.55 -7.99
N PHE A 166 8.27 -4.18 -6.85
CA PHE A 166 8.97 -5.46 -6.82
C PHE A 166 8.52 -6.40 -5.71
N LEU A 167 8.59 -6.01 -4.44
CA LEU A 167 8.36 -6.93 -3.32
C LEU A 167 6.90 -7.44 -3.26
N PHE A 168 5.92 -6.60 -3.61
CA PHE A 168 4.52 -7.00 -3.69
C PHE A 168 4.25 -8.07 -4.76
N TYR A 169 5.01 -8.13 -5.85
CA TYR A 169 4.76 -9.04 -6.97
C TYR A 169 4.87 -10.51 -6.59
N SER A 170 5.66 -10.83 -5.54
CA SER A 170 5.68 -12.18 -4.96
C SER A 170 4.33 -12.62 -4.41
N GLY A 171 3.50 -11.67 -3.93
CA GLY A 171 2.15 -11.93 -3.50
C GLY A 171 1.11 -11.74 -4.60
N PHE A 172 1.20 -10.67 -5.40
CA PHE A 172 0.25 -10.42 -6.50
C PHE A 172 0.20 -11.53 -7.54
N PHE A 173 1.28 -12.29 -7.72
CA PHE A 173 1.31 -13.42 -8.64
C PHE A 173 0.13 -14.38 -8.45
N TYR A 174 -0.15 -14.80 -7.23
CA TYR A 174 -1.11 -15.88 -6.98
C TYR A 174 -2.58 -15.54 -7.26
N PRO A 175 -3.15 -14.42 -6.76
CA PRO A 175 -4.50 -14.01 -7.13
C PRO A 175 -4.65 -13.70 -8.63
N LEU A 176 -3.64 -13.09 -9.26
CA LEU A 176 -3.69 -12.80 -10.70
C LEU A 176 -3.61 -14.07 -11.54
N TYR A 177 -2.78 -15.04 -11.15
CA TYR A 177 -2.71 -16.35 -11.78
C TYR A 177 -4.07 -17.06 -11.74
N LEU A 178 -4.70 -17.13 -10.57
CA LEU A 178 -6.02 -17.75 -10.41
C LEU A 178 -7.10 -16.99 -11.19
N GLY A 179 -7.10 -15.65 -11.11
CA GLY A 179 -8.04 -14.79 -11.83
C GLY A 179 -7.96 -14.96 -13.35
N GLY A 180 -6.74 -15.08 -13.89
CA GLY A 180 -6.50 -15.36 -15.31
C GLY A 180 -7.04 -16.72 -15.77
N GLN A 181 -7.20 -17.68 -14.85
CA GLN A 181 -7.82 -18.98 -15.10
C GLN A 181 -9.34 -19.00 -14.85
N GLY A 182 -9.92 -17.85 -14.50
CA GLY A 182 -11.34 -17.73 -14.21
C GLY A 182 -11.74 -18.17 -12.79
N PHE A 183 -10.77 -18.27 -11.87
CA PHE A 183 -10.98 -18.67 -10.49
C PHE A 183 -10.78 -17.47 -9.53
N LEU A 184 -11.69 -17.27 -8.57
CA LEU A 184 -11.67 -16.13 -7.64
C LEU A 184 -11.53 -14.77 -8.36
N ARG A 185 -12.30 -14.59 -9.45
CA ARG A 185 -12.14 -13.45 -10.36
C ARG A 185 -12.42 -12.11 -9.69
N ASN A 186 -13.34 -12.06 -8.74
CA ASN A 186 -13.72 -10.80 -8.09
C ASN A 186 -12.60 -10.37 -7.12
N SER A 187 -12.02 -11.31 -6.38
CA SER A 187 -10.84 -11.06 -5.56
C SER A 187 -9.63 -10.65 -6.42
N ALA A 188 -9.44 -11.29 -7.58
CA ALA A 188 -8.38 -10.91 -8.52
C ALA A 188 -8.59 -9.52 -9.14
N GLU A 189 -9.84 -9.08 -9.33
CA GLU A 189 -10.19 -7.73 -9.76
C GLU A 189 -9.83 -6.69 -8.69
N VAL A 190 -10.05 -6.97 -7.42
CA VAL A 190 -9.55 -6.10 -6.33
C VAL A 190 -8.03 -5.96 -6.42
N ILE A 191 -7.30 -7.06 -6.59
CA ILE A 191 -5.84 -7.04 -6.71
C ILE A 191 -5.37 -6.30 -7.98
N SER A 192 -6.11 -6.40 -9.09
CA SER A 192 -5.73 -5.66 -10.30
C SER A 192 -5.92 -4.15 -10.16
N LEU A 193 -6.88 -3.70 -9.34
CA LEU A 193 -7.04 -2.29 -9.00
C LEU A 193 -5.97 -1.77 -8.05
N ILE A 194 -5.48 -2.60 -7.11
CA ILE A 194 -4.31 -2.27 -6.27
C ILE A 194 -3.05 -2.15 -7.12
N LEU A 195 -2.86 -3.06 -8.08
CA LEU A 195 -1.66 -3.10 -8.94
C LEU A 195 -1.56 -1.92 -9.93
N ARG A 196 -2.69 -1.33 -10.31
CA ARG A 196 -2.82 -0.34 -11.39
C ARG A 196 -2.41 1.06 -10.96
#